data_AF-A0A356FZ74-F1
#
_entry.id   AF-A0A356FZ74-F1
#
_cell.length_a   1.000
_cell.length_b   1.000
_cell.length_c   1.000
_cell.angle_alpha   90.00
_cell.angle_beta   90.00
_cell.angle_gamma   90.00
#
_symmetry.space_group_name_H-M   'P 1'
#
loop_
_entity.id
_entity.type
_entity.pdbx_description
1 polymer ?
#
loop_
_entity_poly.entity_id
_entity_poly.type
_entity_poly.pdbx_seq_one_letter_code
_entity_poly.pdbx_strand_id
1 'polypeptide(L)'
;MAVCYRYDQLKKTFLKSEEMHLDPLESKLQGKDVWLLPADCTLMPPPEEKKGFDIVWSGDVWEYKEQEKEKESEPYVPTEDDKKASVRSVRDWYLQKTDFTQLGDAPITEEEREQYKAYREYLRDYTLEENWWLSDPKTFEEWAK
;
A
#
# COMPACT_ATOMS: atom_id res chain seq x y z
N MET A 1 34.64 -4.59 -28.31
CA MET A 1 33.80 -4.47 -27.10
C MET A 1 32.47 -5.09 -27.45
N ALA A 2 32.15 -6.24 -26.87
CA ALA A 2 30.85 -6.88 -27.06
C ALA A 2 29.94 -6.44 -25.90
N VAL A 3 28.71 -6.04 -26.21
CA VAL A 3 27.72 -5.62 -25.20
C VAL A 3 26.60 -6.65 -25.15
N CYS A 4 26.08 -6.87 -23.96
CA CYS A 4 24.92 -7.71 -23.73
C CYS A 4 23.86 -6.94 -22.95
N TYR A 5 22.60 -7.30 -23.15
CA TYR A 5 21.45 -6.62 -22.57
C TYR A 5 20.85 -7.51 -21.49
N ARG A 6 20.93 -7.05 -20.25
CA ARG A 6 20.44 -7.79 -19.09
C ARG A 6 18.94 -7.58 -18.94
N TYR A 7 18.22 -8.66 -18.65
CA TYR A 7 16.80 -8.61 -18.32
C TYR A 7 16.52 -9.26 -16.96
N ASP A 8 15.38 -8.92 -16.37
CA ASP A 8 14.91 -9.46 -15.10
C ASP A 8 14.48 -10.94 -15.27
N GLN A 9 14.93 -11.86 -14.42
CA GLN A 9 14.60 -13.28 -14.56
C GLN A 9 13.10 -13.58 -14.44
N LEU A 10 12.38 -12.83 -13.60
CA LEU A 10 10.98 -13.06 -13.24
C LEU A 10 10.05 -12.33 -14.21
N LYS A 11 10.32 -11.04 -14.44
CA LYS A 11 9.48 -10.19 -15.30
C LYS A 11 9.90 -10.22 -16.77
N LYS A 12 11.09 -10.76 -17.06
CA LYS A 12 11.75 -10.72 -18.37
C LYS A 12 11.94 -9.31 -18.91
N THR A 13 11.86 -8.28 -18.07
CA THR A 13 11.94 -6.88 -18.49
C THR A 13 13.38 -6.44 -18.67
N PHE A 14 13.67 -5.63 -19.70
CA PHE A 14 14.99 -5.03 -19.88
C PHE A 14 15.41 -4.23 -18.64
N LEU A 15 16.64 -4.45 -18.17
CA LEU A 15 17.22 -3.75 -17.01
C LEU A 15 18.28 -2.74 -17.44
N LYS A 16 19.33 -3.21 -18.12
CA LYS A 16 20.48 -2.39 -18.52
C LYS A 16 21.34 -3.09 -19.57
N SER A 17 22.17 -2.32 -20.29
CA SER A 17 23.28 -2.84 -21.07
C SER A 17 24.52 -3.04 -20.19
N GLU A 18 25.24 -4.14 -20.42
CA GLU A 18 26.47 -4.49 -19.71
C GLU A 18 27.53 -4.97 -20.73
N GLU A 19 28.80 -4.74 -20.44
CA GLU A 19 29.90 -5.11 -21.32
C GLU A 19 30.33 -6.56 -21.06
N MET A 20 30.50 -7.34 -22.14
CA MET A 20 30.95 -8.72 -22.06
C MET A 20 32.46 -8.78 -21.90
N HIS A 21 32.90 -9.77 -21.11
CA HIS A 21 34.31 -10.04 -20.93
C HIS A 21 34.79 -11.07 -21.98
N LEU A 22 35.98 -10.86 -22.53
CA LEU A 22 36.62 -11.81 -23.44
C LEU A 22 37.00 -13.08 -22.64
N ASP A 23 36.74 -14.26 -23.20
CA ASP A 23 37.27 -15.51 -22.67
C ASP A 23 38.68 -15.75 -23.25
N PRO A 24 39.76 -15.57 -22.48
CA PRO A 24 41.12 -15.72 -23.00
C PRO A 24 41.51 -17.18 -23.27
N LEU A 25 40.80 -18.18 -22.75
CA LEU A 25 41.10 -19.60 -22.95
C LEU A 25 40.44 -20.12 -24.22
N GLU A 26 39.13 -19.88 -24.36
CA GLU A 26 38.38 -20.27 -25.55
C GLU A 26 38.85 -19.49 -26.79
N SER A 27 39.19 -18.20 -26.62
CA SER A 27 39.68 -17.40 -27.75
C SER A 27 41.00 -17.91 -28.31
N LYS A 28 41.89 -18.44 -27.44
CA LYS A 28 43.15 -19.05 -27.84
C LYS A 28 42.96 -20.42 -28.49
N LEU A 29 41.96 -21.19 -28.03
CA LEU A 29 41.67 -22.52 -28.54
C LEU A 29 41.04 -22.47 -29.94
N GLN A 30 40.11 -21.55 -30.17
CA GLN A 30 39.39 -21.41 -31.44
C GLN A 30 40.05 -20.42 -32.42
N GLY A 31 41.04 -19.64 -31.97
CA GLY A 31 41.72 -18.63 -32.78
C GLY A 31 40.81 -17.46 -33.20
N LYS A 32 39.72 -17.23 -32.47
CA LYS A 32 38.73 -16.16 -32.68
C LYS A 32 38.36 -15.57 -31.34
N ASP A 33 38.03 -14.28 -31.28
CA ASP A 33 37.59 -13.65 -30.03
C ASP A 33 36.24 -14.21 -29.58
N VAL A 34 36.26 -15.07 -28.56
CA VAL A 34 35.08 -15.67 -27.93
C VAL A 34 34.76 -14.87 -26.67
N TRP A 35 33.54 -14.34 -26.58
CA TRP A 35 33.07 -13.49 -25.49
C TRP A 35 32.15 -14.28 -24.54
N LEU A 36 32.29 -14.06 -23.24
CA LEU A 36 31.43 -14.67 -22.22
C LEU A 36 30.11 -13.91 -22.13
N LEU A 37 29.02 -14.61 -22.40
CA LEU A 37 27.67 -14.12 -22.16
C LEU A 37 27.23 -14.49 -20.74
N PRO A 38 27.04 -13.51 -19.83
CA PRO A 38 26.54 -13.79 -18.50
C PRO A 38 25.11 -14.35 -18.54
N ALA A 39 24.69 -14.98 -17.45
CA ALA A 39 23.31 -15.41 -17.29
C ALA A 39 22.34 -14.22 -17.44
N ASP A 40 21.15 -14.48 -18.00
CA ASP A 40 20.06 -13.50 -18.17
C ASP A 40 20.43 -12.27 -19.02
N CYS A 41 21.38 -12.47 -19.94
CA CYS A 41 21.82 -11.46 -20.88
C CYS A 41 21.53 -11.91 -22.32
N THR A 42 21.20 -10.95 -23.18
CA THR A 42 20.91 -11.17 -24.60
C THR A 42 21.89 -10.40 -25.46
N LEU A 43 22.20 -10.92 -26.64
CA LEU A 43 23.00 -10.22 -27.64
C LEU A 43 22.15 -9.26 -28.49
N MET A 44 20.83 -9.32 -28.34
CA MET A 44 19.93 -8.53 -29.15
C MET A 44 19.61 -7.20 -28.47
N PRO A 45 19.76 -6.07 -29.18
CA PRO A 45 19.42 -4.76 -28.63
C PRO A 45 17.92 -4.70 -28.30
N PRO A 46 17.55 -4.20 -27.10
CA PRO A 46 16.17 -3.91 -26.79
C PRO A 46 15.68 -2.81 -27.75
N PRO A 47 14.43 -2.90 -28.22
CA PRO A 47 13.83 -1.88 -29.05
C PRO A 47 13.59 -0.59 -28.24
N GLU A 48 13.28 0.52 -28.91
CA GLU A 48 13.07 1.81 -28.23
C GLU A 48 11.98 1.72 -27.15
N GLU A 49 12.24 2.34 -25.99
CA GLU A 49 11.29 2.43 -24.89
C GLU A 49 10.03 3.17 -25.35
N LYS A 50 8.91 2.45 -25.46
CA LYS A 50 7.60 3.04 -25.75
C LYS A 50 6.88 3.34 -24.44
N LYS A 51 6.56 4.61 -24.22
CA LYS A 51 5.81 5.06 -23.04
C LYS A 51 4.47 4.31 -22.94
N GLY A 52 4.29 3.50 -21.90
CA GLY A 52 3.11 2.65 -21.69
C GLY A 52 3.27 1.18 -22.08
N PHE A 53 4.46 0.75 -22.52
CA PHE A 53 4.79 -0.64 -22.79
C PHE A 53 6.05 -1.05 -22.04
N ASP A 54 6.01 -2.19 -21.38
CA ASP A 54 7.19 -2.87 -20.84
C ASP A 54 7.85 -3.68 -21.96
N ILE A 55 9.18 -3.61 -22.08
CA ILE A 55 9.97 -4.41 -23.02
C ILE A 55 10.31 -5.74 -22.34
N VAL A 56 9.69 -6.82 -22.79
CA VAL A 56 9.78 -8.17 -22.20
C VAL A 56 10.56 -9.10 -23.15
N TRP A 57 11.53 -9.86 -22.63
CA TRP A 57 12.30 -10.84 -23.39
C TRP A 57 11.56 -12.18 -23.47
N SER A 58 11.17 -12.58 -24.68
CA SER A 58 10.38 -13.80 -24.91
C SER A 58 11.23 -15.05 -25.18
N GLY A 59 12.57 -14.95 -25.08
CA GLY A 59 13.51 -16.05 -25.27
C GLY A 59 14.38 -15.88 -26.52
N ASP A 60 13.76 -15.43 -27.61
CA ASP A 60 14.42 -15.17 -28.88
C ASP A 60 14.37 -13.70 -29.30
N VAL A 61 13.31 -12.97 -28.90
CA VAL A 61 13.04 -11.58 -29.30
C VAL A 61 12.51 -10.74 -28.14
N TRP A 62 12.69 -9.43 -28.24
CA TRP A 62 12.07 -8.46 -27.35
C TRP A 62 10.64 -8.15 -27.81
N GLU A 63 9.67 -8.32 -26.94
CA GLU A 63 8.25 -8.05 -27.18
C GLU A 63 7.77 -6.88 -26.31
N TYR A 64 6.87 -6.07 -26.88
CA TYR A 64 6.19 -5.02 -26.12
C TYR A 64 4.99 -5.60 -25.41
N LYS A 65 5.00 -5.55 -24.08
CA LYS A 65 3.84 -5.86 -23.26
C LYS A 65 3.20 -4.56 -22.80
N GLU A 66 1.94 -4.33 -23.16
CA GLU A 66 1.21 -3.15 -22.69
C GLU A 66 1.19 -3.17 -21.15
N GLN A 67 1.57 -2.04 -20.54
CA GLN A 67 1.46 -1.90 -19.10
C GLN A 67 -0.02 -1.91 -18.75
N GLU A 68 -0.48 -2.98 -18.10
CA GLU A 68 -1.80 -2.98 -17.47
C GLU A 68 -1.80 -1.83 -16.47
N LYS A 69 -2.41 -0.70 -16.85
CA LYS A 69 -2.74 0.35 -15.90
C LYS A 69 -3.54 -0.33 -14.81
N GLU A 70 -2.99 -0.35 -13.60
CA GLU A 70 -3.75 -0.68 -12.42
C GLU A 70 -5.05 0.14 -12.51
N LYS A 71 -6.17 -0.56 -12.69
CA LYS A 71 -7.48 0.07 -12.69
C LYS A 71 -7.60 0.70 -11.32
N GLU A 72 -7.39 2.01 -11.26
CA GLU A 72 -7.66 2.83 -10.10
C GLU A 72 -9.11 2.50 -9.72
N SER A 73 -9.28 1.74 -8.64
CA SER A 73 -10.58 1.31 -8.18
C SER A 73 -11.42 2.55 -7.97
N GLU A 74 -12.66 2.54 -8.46
CA GLU A 74 -13.58 3.67 -8.31
C GLU A 74 -13.57 4.18 -6.86
N PRO A 75 -13.66 5.51 -6.65
CA PRO A 75 -13.63 6.08 -5.32
C PRO A 75 -14.75 5.47 -4.48
N TYR A 76 -14.36 4.79 -3.41
CA TYR A 76 -15.30 4.18 -2.48
C TYR A 76 -16.21 5.25 -1.89
N VAL A 77 -17.51 5.11 -2.12
CA VAL A 77 -18.54 5.97 -1.52
C VAL A 77 -19.05 5.24 -0.28
N PRO A 78 -18.77 5.74 0.94
CA PRO A 78 -19.27 5.10 2.16
C PRO A 78 -20.79 5.00 2.13
N THR A 79 -21.30 3.78 2.33
CA THR A 79 -22.74 3.54 2.44
C THR A 79 -23.27 4.07 3.77
N GLU A 80 -24.60 4.11 3.94
CA GLU A 80 -25.19 4.49 5.22
C GLU A 80 -24.77 3.58 6.38
N ASP A 81 -24.59 2.29 6.11
CA ASP A 81 -24.14 1.33 7.12
C ASP A 81 -22.70 1.63 7.55
N ASP A 82 -21.84 2.00 6.60
CA ASP A 82 -20.46 2.41 6.89
C ASP A 82 -20.40 3.67 7.75
N LYS A 83 -21.28 4.65 7.50
CA LYS A 83 -21.39 5.85 8.33
C LYS A 83 -21.85 5.51 9.74
N LYS A 84 -22.87 4.65 9.87
CA LYS A 84 -23.35 4.14 11.16
C LYS A 84 -22.25 3.37 11.91
N ALA A 85 -21.49 2.54 11.22
CA ALA A 85 -20.38 1.78 11.79
C ALA A 85 -19.24 2.69 12.27
N SER A 86 -18.91 3.73 11.50
CA SER A 86 -17.92 4.74 11.87
C SER A 86 -18.32 5.43 13.18
N VAL A 87 -19.55 5.95 13.25
CA VAL A 87 -20.02 6.68 14.44
C VAL A 87 -20.13 5.76 15.67
N ARG A 88 -20.55 4.49 15.50
CA ARG A 88 -20.51 3.50 16.59
C ARG A 88 -19.09 3.25 17.11
N SER A 89 -18.13 3.19 16.20
CA SER A 89 -16.71 2.99 16.56
C SER A 89 -16.18 4.19 17.37
N VAL A 90 -16.56 5.41 16.99
CA VAL A 90 -16.20 6.63 17.72
C VAL A 90 -16.84 6.64 19.11
N ARG A 91 -18.14 6.30 19.21
CA ARG A 91 -18.83 6.12 20.50
C ARG A 91 -18.11 5.11 21.39
N ASP A 92 -17.79 3.94 20.84
CA ASP A 92 -17.14 2.86 21.59
C ASP A 92 -15.74 3.25 22.05
N TRP A 93 -15.02 4.03 21.24
CA TRP A 93 -13.74 4.62 21.62
C TRP A 93 -13.85 5.59 22.80
N TYR A 94 -14.87 6.46 22.81
CA TYR A 94 -15.11 7.36 23.95
C TYR A 94 -15.53 6.60 25.22
N LEU A 95 -16.36 5.56 25.08
CA LEU A 95 -16.70 4.66 26.20
C LEU A 95 -15.46 3.96 26.74
N GLN A 96 -14.56 3.47 25.88
CA GLN A 96 -13.32 2.86 26.31
C GLN A 96 -12.40 3.87 27.03
N LYS A 97 -12.26 5.08 26.49
CA LYS A 97 -11.45 6.13 27.10
C LYS A 97 -11.93 6.55 28.48
N THR A 98 -13.24 6.52 28.71
CA THR A 98 -13.85 6.90 29.98
C THR A 98 -14.08 5.71 30.90
N ASP A 99 -13.64 4.51 30.54
CA ASP A 99 -13.91 3.29 31.31
C ASP A 99 -13.22 3.28 32.68
N PHE A 100 -12.03 3.89 32.79
CA PHE A 100 -11.29 4.01 34.05
C PHE A 100 -12.08 4.73 35.15
N THR A 101 -13.01 5.61 34.78
CA THR A 101 -13.84 6.39 35.72
C THR A 101 -14.90 5.55 36.45
N GLN A 102 -15.21 4.36 35.92
CA GLN A 102 -16.17 3.43 36.51
C GLN A 102 -15.54 2.59 37.64
N LEU A 103 -14.21 2.64 37.78
CA LEU A 103 -13.47 1.98 38.84
C LEU A 103 -13.51 2.83 40.13
N GLY A 104 -13.65 2.16 41.27
CA GLY A 104 -13.76 2.82 42.57
C GLY A 104 -12.48 3.53 43.03
N ASP A 105 -11.32 3.11 42.52
CA ASP A 105 -9.98 3.62 42.83
C ASP A 105 -9.49 4.70 41.85
N ALA A 106 -10.34 5.15 40.92
CA ALA A 106 -10.01 6.21 39.98
C ALA A 106 -9.66 7.52 40.72
N PRO A 107 -8.56 8.22 40.35
CA PRO A 107 -8.13 9.45 40.99
C PRO A 107 -8.95 10.67 40.50
N ILE A 108 -10.27 10.60 40.66
CA ILE A 108 -11.24 11.64 40.26
C ILE A 108 -12.12 12.00 41.45
N THR A 109 -12.69 13.19 41.46
CA THR A 109 -13.66 13.57 42.51
C THR A 109 -15.01 12.90 42.27
N GLU A 110 -15.90 12.92 43.27
CA GLU A 110 -17.25 12.36 43.10
C GLU A 110 -18.07 13.17 42.08
N GLU A 111 -17.87 14.49 42.03
CA GLU A 111 -18.52 15.37 41.05
C GLU A 111 -18.08 15.03 39.62
N GLU A 112 -16.78 14.81 39.39
CA GLU A 112 -16.26 14.39 38.08
C GLU A 112 -16.81 13.00 37.70
N ARG A 113 -16.93 12.09 38.67
CA ARG A 113 -17.52 10.76 38.46
C ARG A 113 -18.98 10.85 38.02
N GLU A 114 -19.77 11.74 38.61
CA GLU A 114 -21.15 11.99 38.16
C GLU A 114 -21.20 12.56 36.74
N GLN A 115 -20.31 13.50 36.41
CA GLN A 115 -20.20 14.04 35.04
C GLN A 115 -19.87 12.95 34.02
N TYR A 116 -18.92 12.06 34.32
CA TYR A 116 -18.58 10.93 33.44
C TYR A 116 -19.73 9.93 33.31
N LYS A 117 -20.50 9.68 34.36
CA LYS A 117 -21.72 8.84 34.27
C LYS A 117 -22.74 9.44 33.31
N ALA A 118 -23.04 10.73 33.46
CA ALA A 118 -23.96 11.45 32.58
C ALA A 118 -23.44 11.51 31.12
N TYR A 119 -22.13 11.69 30.91
CA TYR A 119 -21.52 11.65 29.59
C TYR A 119 -21.63 10.26 28.92
N ARG A 120 -21.43 9.17 29.68
CA ARG A 120 -21.59 7.80 29.15
C ARG A 120 -23.04 7.49 28.80
N GLU A 121 -24.00 8.05 29.52
CA GLU A 121 -25.42 7.97 29.19
C GLU A 121 -25.70 8.73 27.88
N TYR A 122 -25.22 9.96 27.75
CA TYR A 122 -25.28 10.73 26.49
C TYR A 122 -24.75 9.95 25.28
N LEU A 123 -23.58 9.30 25.40
CA LEU A 123 -23.00 8.49 24.31
C LEU A 123 -23.89 7.30 23.90
N ARG A 124 -24.66 6.72 24.84
CA ARG A 124 -25.59 5.62 24.55
C ARG A 124 -26.85 6.14 23.88
N ASP A 125 -27.40 7.23 24.40
CA ASP A 125 -28.61 7.87 23.89
C ASP A 125 -28.39 8.53 22.53
N TYR A 126 -27.14 8.88 22.20
CA TYR A 126 -26.76 9.44 20.89
C TYR A 126 -27.28 8.61 19.72
N THR A 127 -27.31 7.28 19.84
CA THR A 127 -27.76 6.39 18.75
C THR A 127 -29.29 6.27 18.61
N LEU A 128 -30.06 6.95 19.47
CA LEU A 128 -31.52 6.99 19.41
C LEU A 128 -32.05 8.11 18.49
N GLU A 129 -31.22 9.09 18.12
CA GLU A 129 -31.63 10.21 17.25
C GLU A 129 -31.79 9.78 15.78
N GLU A 130 -32.75 10.34 15.04
CA GLU A 130 -33.04 9.91 13.65
C GLU A 130 -31.89 10.18 12.65
N ASN A 131 -30.85 10.93 13.04
CA ASN A 131 -29.72 11.30 12.18
C ASN A 131 -28.35 11.17 12.86
N TRP A 132 -28.23 10.26 13.84
CA TRP A 132 -27.01 10.10 14.64
C TRP A 132 -25.76 9.77 13.82
N TRP A 133 -25.89 9.22 12.61
CA TRP A 133 -24.77 8.87 11.73
C TRP A 133 -24.28 10.02 10.83
N LEU A 134 -24.89 11.21 10.92
CA LEU A 134 -24.47 12.39 10.16
C LEU A 134 -23.35 13.17 10.84
N SER A 135 -23.11 12.93 12.12
CA SER A 135 -22.08 13.61 12.90
C SER A 135 -21.50 12.66 13.94
N ASP A 136 -20.30 12.96 14.40
CA ASP A 136 -19.70 12.22 15.50
C ASP A 136 -20.22 12.73 16.86
N PRO A 137 -20.32 11.85 17.88
CA PRO A 137 -20.66 12.28 19.22
C PRO A 137 -19.58 13.23 19.77
N LYS A 138 -20.00 14.18 20.61
CA LYS A 138 -19.09 15.15 21.22
C LYS A 138 -18.10 14.48 22.18
N THR A 139 -16.89 15.03 22.28
CA THR A 139 -15.94 14.64 23.31
C THR A 139 -16.45 15.05 24.71
N PHE A 140 -15.89 14.47 25.77
CA PHE A 140 -16.24 14.84 27.15
C PHE A 140 -16.06 16.35 27.41
N GLU A 141 -14.95 16.92 26.95
CA GLU A 141 -14.65 18.35 27.12
C GLU A 141 -15.63 19.26 26.35
N GLU A 142 -16.15 18.83 25.21
CA GLU A 142 -17.12 19.59 24.42
C GLU A 142 -18.54 19.45 24.95
N TRP A 143 -18.85 18.30 25.57
CA TRP A 143 -20.14 18.07 26.20
C TRP A 143 -20.24 18.73 27.58
N ALA A 144 -19.13 18.81 28.32
CA ALA A 144 -19.06 19.41 29.66
C ALA A 144 -18.90 20.94 29.65
N LYS A 145 -18.75 21.57 28.48
CA LYS A 145 -18.73 23.03 28.29
C LYS A 145 -20.14 23.60 28.18
#